data_AF-A0A914XWF0-F1
#
_entry.id   AF-A0A914XWF0-F1
#
_cell.length_a   1.000
_cell.length_b   1.000
_cell.length_c   1.000
_cell.angle_alpha   90.00
_cell.angle_beta   90.00
_cell.angle_gamma   90.00
#
_symmetry.space_group_name_H-M   'P 1'
#
loop_
_entity.id
_entity.type
_entity.pdbx_description
1 polymer ?
#
loop_
_entity_poly.entity_id
_entity_poly.type
_entity_poly.pdbx_seq_one_letter_code
_entity_poly.pdbx_strand_id
1 'polypeptide(L)'
;MLADALLEEVEEAEENVQKNVEEFLEYYKKIWTGYTYRRREKEPRYAIDIWNVYEATINKEPRTNNQSEIWHGQLKEAVRINHPPFYVISKELQKQHSNGIVLRNQLITGVIFKKKKVQADKDERILNVVRNFNVENVLDFLRNVNIAATAE
;
A
#
# COMPACT_ATOMS: atom_id res chain seq x y z
N MET A 1 -11.74 49.51 7.63
CA MET A 1 -12.34 48.75 8.75
C MET A 1 -12.80 47.36 8.34
N LEU A 2 -13.89 47.17 7.58
CA LEU A 2 -14.34 45.82 7.20
C LEU A 2 -13.39 45.10 6.21
N ALA A 3 -12.82 45.83 5.25
CA ALA A 3 -11.87 45.27 4.30
C ALA A 3 -10.52 44.91 4.95
N ASP A 4 -10.05 45.72 5.90
CA ASP A 4 -8.80 45.47 6.62
C ASP A 4 -8.91 44.26 7.55
N ALA A 5 -10.05 44.11 8.25
CA ALA A 5 -10.32 42.94 9.09
C ALA A 5 -10.42 41.63 8.27
N LEU A 6 -11.03 41.68 7.08
CA LEU A 6 -11.08 40.53 6.17
C LEU A 6 -9.69 40.18 5.60
N LEU A 7 -8.84 41.17 5.35
CA LEU A 7 -7.45 40.95 4.92
C LEU A 7 -6.64 40.26 6.03
N GLU A 8 -6.78 40.72 7.27
CA GLU A 8 -6.11 40.13 8.44
C GLU A 8 -6.54 38.68 8.69
N GLU A 9 -7.84 38.37 8.57
CA GLU A 9 -8.34 36.98 8.67
C GLU A 9 -7.81 36.07 7.55
N VAL A 10 -7.67 36.59 6.33
CA VAL A 10 -7.11 35.83 5.18
C VAL A 10 -5.62 35.58 5.38
N GLU A 11 -4.85 36.59 5.80
CA GLU A 11 -3.42 36.45 6.10
C GLU A 11 -3.17 35.43 7.22
N GLU A 12 -3.96 35.47 8.30
CA GLU A 12 -3.88 34.50 9.38
C GLU A 12 -4.22 33.08 8.90
N ALA A 13 -5.22 32.94 8.03
CA ALA A 13 -5.57 31.64 7.45
C ALA A 13 -4.45 31.10 6.55
N GLU A 14 -3.83 31.94 5.73
CA GLU A 14 -2.69 31.57 4.88
C GLU A 14 -1.48 31.13 5.72
N GLU A 15 -1.14 31.87 6.78
CA GLU A 15 -0.04 31.52 7.69
C GLU A 15 -0.30 30.17 8.39
N ASN A 16 -1.53 29.95 8.86
CA ASN A 16 -1.92 28.69 9.48
C ASN A 16 -1.83 27.51 8.50
N VAL A 17 -2.27 27.68 7.25
CA VAL A 17 -2.15 26.65 6.20
C VAL A 17 -0.68 26.34 5.94
N GLN A 18 0.15 27.37 5.77
CA GLN A 18 1.57 27.21 5.52
C GLN A 18 2.25 26.43 6.65
N LYS A 19 1.99 26.81 7.90
CA LYS A 19 2.50 26.11 9.09
C LYS A 19 2.09 24.64 9.12
N ASN A 20 0.80 24.35 8.87
CA ASN A 20 0.30 22.98 8.85
C ASN A 20 0.98 22.14 7.76
N VAL A 21 1.23 22.71 6.58
CA VAL A 21 1.95 22.05 5.49
C VAL A 21 3.40 21.78 5.88
N GLU A 22 4.07 22.74 6.52
CA GLU A 22 5.45 22.56 6.99
C GLU A 22 5.57 21.47 8.04
N GLU A 23 4.68 21.47 9.04
CA GLU A 23 4.61 20.43 10.08
C GLU A 23 4.36 19.04 9.45
N PHE A 24 3.45 18.96 8.49
CA PHE A 24 3.20 17.73 7.74
C PHE A 24 4.41 17.27 6.95
N LEU A 25 5.10 18.18 6.24
CA LEU A 25 6.29 17.85 5.45
C LEU A 25 7.44 17.39 6.34
N GLU A 26 7.64 18.00 7.51
CA GLU A 26 8.65 17.55 8.47
C GLU A 26 8.33 16.14 8.98
N TYR A 27 7.08 15.90 9.36
CA TYR A 27 6.60 14.56 9.72
C TYR A 27 6.84 13.56 8.58
N TYR A 28 6.41 13.88 7.36
CA TYR A 28 6.50 12.99 6.21
C TYR A 28 7.95 12.64 5.89
N LYS A 29 8.84 13.63 5.88
CA LYS A 29 10.28 13.42 5.68
C LYS A 29 10.88 12.51 6.73
N LYS A 30 10.57 12.75 8.01
CA LYS A 30 11.06 11.93 9.13
C LYS A 30 10.60 10.47 9.04
N ILE A 31 9.40 10.23 8.53
CA ILE A 31 8.82 8.90 8.49
C ILE A 31 9.21 8.14 7.22
N TRP A 32 9.23 8.80 6.04
CA TRP A 32 9.22 8.11 4.75
C TRP A 32 10.42 8.39 3.82
N THR A 33 10.94 9.62 3.77
CA THR A 33 11.99 9.99 2.78
C THR A 33 13.38 10.23 3.37
N GLY A 34 13.47 10.47 4.67
CA GLY A 34 14.65 11.01 5.32
C GLY A 34 14.75 12.53 5.18
N TYR A 35 15.68 13.13 5.92
CA TYR A 35 15.93 14.57 5.88
C TYR A 35 17.40 14.89 6.19
N THR A 36 17.86 16.05 5.76
CA THR A 36 19.20 16.55 6.13
C THR A 36 19.10 17.39 7.39
N TYR A 37 19.90 17.05 8.41
CA TYR A 37 20.04 17.84 9.63
C TYR A 37 21.51 18.10 9.92
N ARG A 38 21.89 19.37 10.04
CA ARG A 38 23.29 19.80 10.30
C ARG A 38 24.29 19.12 9.34
N ARG A 39 23.98 19.10 8.04
CA ARG A 39 24.79 18.47 6.97
C ARG A 39 24.97 16.96 7.12
N ARG A 40 24.14 16.28 7.92
CA ARG A 40 24.07 14.82 8.00
C ARG A 40 22.71 14.37 7.50
N GLU A 41 22.71 13.39 6.62
CA GLU A 41 21.49 12.72 6.20
C GLU A 41 20.99 11.81 7.33
N LYS A 42 19.69 11.92 7.61
CA LYS A 42 18.98 11.08 8.56
C LYS A 42 18.10 10.15 7.75
N GLU A 43 18.33 8.85 7.92
CA GLU A 43 17.47 7.80 7.38
C GLU A 43 16.02 7.99 7.86
N PRO A 44 15.03 7.71 7.00
CA PRO A 44 13.63 7.66 7.42
C PRO A 44 13.39 6.56 8.45
N ARG A 45 12.31 6.69 9.24
CA ARG A 45 11.86 5.59 10.12
C ARG A 45 11.53 4.32 9.33
N TYR A 46 10.93 4.48 8.16
CA TYR A 46 10.62 3.38 7.24
C TYR A 46 11.35 3.63 5.93
N ALA A 47 12.40 2.84 5.70
CA ALA A 47 13.20 2.90 4.49
C ALA A 47 12.37 2.58 3.24
N ILE A 48 12.80 3.13 2.10
CA ILE A 48 12.05 3.10 0.83
C ILE A 48 11.80 1.68 0.32
N ASP A 49 12.71 0.77 0.59
CA ASP A 49 12.62 -0.65 0.28
C ASP A 49 11.43 -1.36 0.97
N ILE A 50 10.91 -0.81 2.08
CA ILE A 50 9.78 -1.40 2.82
C ILE A 50 8.44 -1.02 2.20
N TRP A 51 8.31 0.18 1.62
CA TRP A 51 7.03 0.70 1.14
C TRP A 51 6.94 0.89 -0.38
N ASN A 52 8.08 0.93 -1.06
CA ASN A 52 8.11 1.04 -2.51
C ASN A 52 7.81 -0.32 -3.16
N VAL A 53 6.79 -0.35 -4.00
CA VAL A 53 6.35 -1.57 -4.71
C VAL A 53 6.78 -1.60 -6.17
N TYR A 54 7.71 -0.73 -6.59
CA TYR A 54 8.21 -0.66 -7.97
C TYR A 54 8.79 -2.00 -8.41
N GLU A 55 9.78 -2.52 -7.68
CA GLU A 55 10.43 -3.80 -8.00
C GLU A 55 9.45 -4.97 -7.94
N ALA A 56 8.62 -5.02 -6.90
CA ALA A 56 7.56 -6.02 -6.80
C ALA A 56 6.62 -5.97 -8.02
N THR A 57 6.30 -4.78 -8.52
CA THR A 57 5.48 -4.63 -9.73
C THR A 57 6.21 -5.14 -10.96
N ILE A 58 7.45 -4.73 -11.18
CA ILE A 58 8.27 -5.16 -12.33
C ILE A 58 8.44 -6.68 -12.36
N ASN A 59 8.68 -7.29 -11.20
CA ASN A 59 8.85 -8.74 -11.02
C ASN A 59 7.53 -9.51 -11.02
N LYS A 60 6.37 -8.83 -11.17
CA LYS A 60 5.02 -9.40 -11.10
C LYS A 60 4.72 -10.11 -9.78
N GLU A 61 5.30 -9.60 -8.70
CA GLU A 61 5.07 -10.05 -7.33
C GLU A 61 3.83 -9.37 -6.72
N PRO A 62 3.25 -9.94 -5.64
CA PRO A 62 2.19 -9.30 -4.90
C PRO A 62 2.64 -7.95 -4.31
N ARG A 63 1.94 -6.87 -4.63
CA ARG A 63 2.23 -5.50 -4.13
C ARG A 63 1.74 -5.23 -2.71
N THR A 64 0.78 -6.02 -2.23
CA THR A 64 0.12 -5.78 -0.93
C THR A 64 -0.02 -7.09 -0.16
N ASN A 65 -0.33 -6.95 1.13
CA ASN A 65 -0.70 -8.03 2.05
C ASN A 65 -2.08 -8.67 1.75
N ASN A 66 -2.69 -8.45 0.58
CA ASN A 66 -4.04 -8.94 0.24
C ASN A 66 -4.20 -10.44 0.51
N GLN A 67 -3.17 -11.24 0.24
CA GLN A 67 -3.23 -12.68 0.51
C GLN A 67 -3.35 -12.97 2.01
N SER A 68 -2.59 -12.27 2.85
CA SER A 68 -2.66 -12.38 4.30
C SER A 68 -4.01 -11.89 4.84
N GLU A 69 -4.56 -10.79 4.30
CA GLU A 69 -5.88 -10.30 4.67
C GLU A 69 -7.00 -11.27 4.27
N ILE A 70 -6.94 -11.84 3.05
CA ILE A 70 -7.85 -12.88 2.60
C ILE A 70 -7.76 -14.10 3.52
N TRP A 71 -6.54 -14.55 3.86
CA TRP A 71 -6.35 -15.68 4.76
C TRP A 71 -6.91 -15.41 6.16
N HIS A 72 -6.65 -14.23 6.74
CA HIS A 72 -7.24 -13.80 8.01
C HIS A 72 -8.76 -13.74 7.94
N GLY A 73 -9.32 -13.23 6.83
CA GLY A 73 -10.76 -13.19 6.58
C GLY A 73 -11.37 -14.58 6.52
N GLN A 74 -10.74 -15.51 5.80
CA GLN A 74 -11.14 -16.92 5.75
C GLN A 74 -11.07 -17.60 7.12
N LEU A 75 -10.03 -17.34 7.90
CA LEU A 75 -9.89 -17.89 9.25
C LEU A 75 -11.00 -17.37 10.17
N LYS A 76 -11.27 -16.05 10.15
CA LYS A 76 -12.36 -15.44 10.91
C LYS A 76 -13.71 -16.04 10.51
N GLU A 77 -13.94 -16.21 9.21
CA GLU A 77 -15.15 -16.80 8.66
C GLU A 77 -15.27 -18.31 8.91
N ALA A 78 -14.16 -19.03 9.10
CA ALA A 78 -14.18 -20.44 9.47
C ALA A 78 -14.52 -20.61 10.96
N VAL A 79 -14.00 -19.73 11.82
CA VAL A 79 -14.22 -19.80 13.26
C VAL A 79 -15.63 -19.35 13.66
N ARG A 80 -16.20 -18.31 13.00
CA ARG A 80 -17.58 -17.80 13.18
C ARG A 80 -18.02 -17.48 14.61
N ILE A 81 -17.09 -17.38 15.55
CA ILE A 81 -17.35 -17.14 16.97
C ILE A 81 -16.52 -15.94 17.41
N ASN A 82 -17.16 -15.00 18.12
CA ASN A 82 -16.45 -13.96 18.83
C ASN A 82 -15.86 -14.54 20.12
N HIS A 83 -14.53 -14.40 20.29
CA HIS A 83 -13.75 -15.00 21.39
C HIS A 83 -13.83 -16.54 21.46
N PRO A 84 -13.37 -17.23 20.40
CA PRO A 84 -13.34 -18.69 20.37
C PRO A 84 -12.39 -19.25 21.46
N PRO A 85 -12.75 -20.36 22.12
CA PRO A 85 -11.81 -21.09 22.96
C PRO A 85 -10.58 -21.52 22.16
N PHE A 86 -9.42 -21.59 22.80
CA PHE A 86 -8.16 -21.91 22.13
C PHE A 86 -8.21 -23.23 21.32
N TYR A 87 -8.92 -24.24 21.81
CA TYR A 87 -9.03 -25.52 21.10
C TYR A 87 -9.76 -25.39 19.75
N VAL A 88 -10.69 -24.44 19.61
CA VAL A 88 -11.40 -24.16 18.34
C VAL A 88 -10.44 -23.51 17.35
N ILE A 89 -9.69 -22.49 17.81
CA ILE A 89 -8.67 -21.82 17.00
C ILE A 89 -7.63 -22.85 16.52
N SER A 90 -7.14 -23.69 17.42
CA SER A 90 -6.13 -24.72 17.11
C SER A 90 -6.62 -25.68 16.02
N LYS A 91 -7.87 -26.17 16.12
CA LYS A 91 -8.47 -27.03 15.09
C LYS A 91 -8.59 -26.34 13.73
N GLU A 92 -9.07 -25.09 13.71
CA GLU A 92 -9.19 -24.35 12.44
C GLU A 92 -7.82 -24.03 11.84
N LEU A 93 -6.81 -23.68 12.64
CA LEU A 93 -5.45 -23.48 12.15
C LEU A 93 -4.86 -24.75 11.54
N GLN A 94 -5.05 -25.92 12.18
CA GLN A 94 -4.61 -27.22 11.62
C GLN A 94 -5.30 -27.52 10.29
N LYS A 95 -6.58 -27.21 10.17
CA LYS A 95 -7.34 -27.36 8.92
C LYS A 95 -6.82 -26.43 7.83
N GLN A 96 -6.62 -25.15 8.12
CA GLN A 96 -6.05 -24.19 7.17
C GLN A 96 -4.64 -24.59 6.73
N HIS A 97 -3.81 -25.06 7.65
CA HIS A 97 -2.49 -25.59 7.34
C HIS A 97 -2.56 -26.80 6.41
N SER A 98 -3.46 -27.74 6.69
CA SER A 98 -3.67 -28.93 5.85
C SER A 98 -4.10 -28.55 4.42
N ASN A 99 -5.03 -27.60 4.28
CA ASN A 99 -5.43 -27.05 2.98
C ASN A 99 -4.26 -26.40 2.25
N GLY A 100 -3.40 -25.67 2.97
CA GLY A 100 -2.20 -25.05 2.44
C GLY A 100 -1.19 -26.07 1.91
N ILE A 101 -0.98 -27.19 2.62
CA ILE A 101 -0.14 -28.30 2.14
C ILE A 101 -0.70 -28.88 0.84
N VAL A 102 -2.01 -29.13 0.78
CA VAL A 102 -2.65 -29.65 -0.43
C VAL A 102 -2.45 -28.70 -1.62
N LEU A 103 -2.70 -27.41 -1.43
CA LEU A 103 -2.50 -26.39 -2.47
C LEU A 103 -1.03 -26.32 -2.91
N ARG A 104 -0.09 -26.34 -1.96
CA ARG A 104 1.34 -26.36 -2.25
C ARG A 104 1.73 -27.58 -3.08
N ASN A 105 1.24 -28.76 -2.71
CA ASN A 105 1.51 -29.99 -3.45
C ASN A 105 0.95 -29.92 -4.87
N GLN A 106 -0.26 -29.38 -5.06
CA GLN A 106 -0.85 -29.15 -6.38
C GLN A 106 0.01 -28.19 -7.23
N LEU A 107 0.53 -27.12 -6.64
CA LEU A 107 1.43 -26.20 -7.35
C LEU A 107 2.75 -26.89 -7.73
N ILE A 108 3.34 -27.68 -6.84
CA ILE A 108 4.57 -28.45 -7.11
C ILE A 108 4.34 -29.47 -8.24
N THR A 109 3.16 -30.09 -8.31
CA THR A 109 2.81 -31.02 -9.40
C THR A 109 2.42 -30.33 -10.71
N GLY A 110 2.50 -28.99 -10.78
CA GLY A 110 2.28 -28.21 -11.99
C GLY A 110 0.82 -27.82 -12.24
N VAL A 111 -0.07 -27.92 -11.25
CA VAL A 111 -1.44 -27.41 -11.38
C VAL A 111 -1.40 -25.88 -11.47
N ILE A 112 -1.97 -25.33 -12.54
CA ILE A 112 -1.98 -23.89 -12.80
C ILE A 112 -3.33 -23.30 -12.36
N PHE A 113 -3.30 -22.44 -11.36
CA PHE A 113 -4.47 -21.66 -10.94
C PHE A 113 -4.48 -20.32 -11.68
N LYS A 114 -5.49 -20.10 -12.52
CA LYS A 114 -5.64 -18.84 -13.26
C LYS A 114 -6.21 -17.76 -12.36
N LYS A 115 -5.58 -16.57 -12.39
CA LYS A 115 -6.13 -15.37 -11.79
C LYS A 115 -7.41 -14.96 -12.53
N LYS A 116 -8.35 -14.33 -11.83
CA LYS A 116 -9.52 -13.70 -12.48
C LYS A 116 -9.03 -12.70 -13.52
N LYS A 117 -9.59 -12.76 -14.74
CA LYS A 117 -9.18 -11.93 -15.87
C LYS A 117 -9.11 -10.44 -15.54
N VAL A 118 -10.17 -9.90 -14.93
CA VAL A 118 -10.23 -8.49 -14.50
C VAL A 118 -9.04 -8.07 -13.65
N GLN A 119 -8.58 -8.94 -12.74
CA GLN A 119 -7.44 -8.62 -11.88
C GLN A 119 -6.12 -8.74 -12.63
N ALA A 120 -5.99 -9.72 -13.54
CA ALA A 120 -4.82 -9.84 -14.40
C ALA A 120 -4.66 -8.61 -15.31
N ASP A 121 -5.76 -8.16 -15.93
CA ASP A 121 -5.79 -6.99 -16.81
C ASP A 121 -5.44 -5.70 -16.01
N LYS A 122 -5.93 -5.56 -14.78
CA LYS A 122 -5.53 -4.48 -13.85
C LYS A 122 -4.03 -4.49 -13.56
N ASP A 123 -3.48 -5.66 -13.23
CA ASP A 123 -2.06 -5.77 -12.93
C ASP A 123 -1.18 -5.46 -14.13
N GLU A 124 -1.60 -5.89 -15.32
CA GLU A 124 -0.91 -5.63 -16.58
C GLU A 124 -0.92 -4.14 -16.94
N ARG A 125 -2.05 -3.45 -16.77
CA ARG A 125 -2.12 -1.99 -16.97
C ARG A 125 -1.16 -1.25 -16.05
N ILE A 126 -1.16 -1.58 -14.76
CA ILE A 126 -0.25 -0.95 -13.79
C ILE A 126 1.22 -1.26 -14.15
N LEU A 127 1.52 -2.51 -14.51
CA LEU A 127 2.88 -2.91 -14.93
C LEU A 127 3.38 -2.10 -16.13
N ASN A 128 2.52 -1.87 -17.12
CA ASN A 128 2.89 -1.09 -18.31
C ASN A 128 3.16 0.38 -17.97
N VAL A 129 2.41 0.96 -17.04
CA VAL A 129 2.68 2.32 -16.55
C VAL A 129 4.01 2.38 -15.79
N VAL A 130 4.26 1.42 -14.90
CA VAL A 130 5.49 1.34 -14.09
C VAL A 130 6.74 1.12 -14.92
N ARG A 131 6.66 0.30 -15.98
CA ARG A 131 7.78 0.08 -16.92
C ARG A 131 8.22 1.33 -17.65
N ASN A 132 7.30 2.27 -17.89
CA ASN A 132 7.55 3.52 -18.59
C ASN A 132 7.80 4.69 -17.63
N PHE A 133 8.12 4.41 -16.36
CA PHE A 133 8.41 5.44 -15.37
C PHE A 133 9.61 6.30 -15.80
N ASN A 134 9.42 7.61 -15.84
CA ASN A 134 10.47 8.61 -16.07
C ASN A 134 10.36 9.71 -15.00
N VAL A 135 11.51 10.06 -14.40
CA VAL A 135 11.66 11.09 -13.37
C VAL A 135 11.29 12.49 -13.89
N GLU A 136 11.40 12.74 -15.20
CA GLU A 136 11.01 14.04 -15.78
C GLU A 136 9.48 14.25 -15.78
N ASN A 137 8.70 13.17 -15.75
CA ASN A 137 7.23 13.20 -15.90
C ASN A 137 6.51 12.51 -14.73
N VAL A 138 6.91 12.79 -13.48
CA VAL A 138 6.35 12.16 -12.28
C VAL A 138 4.84 12.40 -12.15
N LEU A 139 4.35 13.60 -12.46
CA LEU A 139 2.92 13.92 -12.33
C LEU A 139 2.05 13.08 -13.27
N ASP A 140 2.46 12.96 -14.53
CA ASP A 140 1.77 12.13 -15.52
C ASP A 140 1.82 10.65 -15.13
N PHE A 141 2.96 10.20 -14.60
CA PHE A 141 3.09 8.86 -14.07
C PHE A 141 2.06 8.59 -12.95
N LEU A 142 1.98 9.46 -11.94
CA LEU A 142 1.05 9.30 -10.81
C LEU A 142 -0.42 9.30 -11.29
N ARG A 143 -0.75 10.16 -12.25
CA ARG A 143 -2.08 10.20 -12.86
C ARG A 143 -2.41 8.89 -13.59
N ASN A 144 -1.47 8.39 -14.40
CA ASN A 144 -1.64 7.16 -15.16
C ASN A 144 -1.75 5.93 -14.25
N VAL A 145 -1.01 5.88 -13.14
CA VAL A 145 -1.14 4.83 -12.11
C VAL A 145 -2.54 4.84 -11.51
N ASN A 146 -3.07 6.02 -11.15
CA ASN A 146 -4.41 6.13 -10.58
C ASN A 146 -5.49 5.64 -11.57
N ILE A 147 -5.39 6.03 -12.85
CA ILE A 147 -6.31 5.58 -13.90
C ILE A 147 -6.22 4.06 -14.08
N ALA A 148 -5.01 3.50 -14.14
CA ALA A 148 -4.80 2.06 -14.28
C ALA A 148 -5.37 1.25 -13.11
N ALA A 149 -5.33 1.79 -11.89
CA ALA A 149 -5.85 1.15 -10.69
C ALA A 149 -7.39 1.22 -10.58
N THR A 150 -7.99 2.33 -11.01
CA THR A 150 -9.43 2.61 -10.84
C THR A 150 -10.30 2.17 -12.01
N ALA A 151 -9.74 1.98 -13.20
CA ALA A 151 -10.51 1.54 -14.36
C ALA A 151 -11.13 0.14 -14.13
N GLU A 152 -12.45 0.05 -14.19
CA GLU A 152 -13.23 -1.19 -14.05
C GLU A 152 -13.07 -2.15 -15.23
#